data_AF-A0A938C7F7-F1
#
_entry.id   AF-A0A938C7F7-F1
#
_cell.length_a   1.000
_cell.length_b   1.000
_cell.length_c   1.000
_cell.angle_alpha   90.00
_cell.angle_beta   90.00
_cell.angle_gamma   90.00
#
_symmetry.space_group_name_H-M   'P 1'
#
loop_
_entity.id
_entity.type
_entity.pdbx_description
1 polymer ?
#
loop_
_entity_poly.entity_id
_entity_poly.type
_entity_poly.pdbx_seq_one_letter_code
_entity_poly.pdbx_strand_id
1 'polypeptide(L)'
;MPRKISIRSPRSDSAIAAMGQSIRQRRLALGVSATSLAQAAGLSRVTLHRLEQGHPSVTLGACLEVLTALNLQVSVAPLTGPEAAPERPPRQTGAPDMIPLADYPQLRELAWHVQGLDCLTANEAAGIYRRNERHIDPGRLTERERDLIRMLTGA
;
A
#
# COMPACT_ATOMS: atom_id res chain seq x y z
N MET A 1 -8.27 -32.46 13.53
CA MET A 1 -8.76 -32.04 12.19
C MET A 1 -8.94 -30.53 12.18
N PRO A 2 -8.55 -29.81 11.11
CA PRO A 2 -8.79 -28.37 11.03
C PRO A 2 -10.29 -28.08 11.05
N ARG A 3 -10.69 -27.08 11.83
CA ARG A 3 -12.08 -26.67 12.01
C ARG A 3 -12.63 -26.15 10.68
N LYS A 4 -13.77 -26.69 10.21
CA LYS A 4 -14.45 -26.13 9.03
C LYS A 4 -14.88 -24.71 9.35
N ILE A 5 -14.33 -23.73 8.62
CA ILE A 5 -14.78 -22.34 8.68
C ILE A 5 -16.16 -22.31 8.01
N SER A 6 -17.22 -22.21 8.82
CA SER A 6 -18.60 -22.43 8.36
C SER A 6 -19.24 -21.22 7.68
N ILE A 7 -18.62 -20.03 7.78
CA ILE A 7 -19.09 -18.81 7.15
C ILE A 7 -17.86 -18.13 6.51
N ARG A 8 -17.78 -18.16 5.18
CA ARG A 8 -16.76 -17.41 4.40
C ARG A 8 -17.45 -16.29 3.65
N SER A 9 -16.81 -15.12 3.61
CA SER A 9 -17.31 -14.02 2.79
C SER A 9 -17.00 -14.29 1.31
N PRO A 10 -17.85 -13.84 0.36
CA PRO A 10 -17.58 -13.98 -1.07
C PRO A 10 -16.26 -13.31 -1.48
N ARG A 11 -15.86 -12.23 -0.77
CA ARG A 11 -14.58 -11.55 -0.96
C ARG A 11 -13.39 -12.41 -0.54
N SER A 12 -13.54 -13.20 0.52
CA SER A 12 -12.50 -14.16 0.94
C SER A 12 -12.35 -15.28 -0.07
N ASP A 13 -13.45 -15.84 -0.57
CA ASP A 13 -13.41 -16.90 -1.59
C ASP A 13 -12.78 -16.39 -2.90
N SER A 14 -13.10 -15.17 -3.34
CA SER A 14 -12.48 -14.58 -4.52
C SER A 14 -10.99 -14.30 -4.34
N ALA A 15 -10.57 -13.82 -3.16
CA ALA A 15 -9.16 -13.59 -2.86
C ALA A 15 -8.34 -14.90 -2.86
N ILE A 16 -8.88 -15.99 -2.30
CA ILE A 16 -8.21 -17.29 -2.27
C ILE A 16 -8.10 -17.86 -3.69
N ALA A 17 -9.16 -17.75 -4.51
CA ALA A 17 -9.12 -18.15 -5.92
C ALA A 17 -8.09 -17.35 -6.73
N ALA A 18 -8.06 -16.02 -6.56
CA ALA A 18 -7.09 -15.14 -7.23
C ALA A 18 -5.64 -15.46 -6.84
N MET A 19 -5.39 -15.75 -5.56
CA MET A 19 -4.07 -16.18 -5.08
C MET A 19 -3.63 -17.50 -5.72
N GLY A 20 -4.52 -18.51 -5.73
CA GLY A 20 -4.23 -19.81 -6.36
C GLY A 20 -3.90 -19.68 -7.86
N GLN A 21 -4.65 -18.85 -8.57
CA GLN A 21 -4.42 -18.57 -9.99
C GLN A 21 -3.09 -17.86 -10.22
N SER A 22 -2.72 -16.90 -9.38
CA SER A 22 -1.45 -16.17 -9.47
C SER A 22 -0.25 -17.11 -9.27
N ILE A 23 -0.35 -18.04 -8.31
CA ILE A 23 0.66 -19.09 -8.09
C ILE A 23 0.81 -19.97 -9.33
N ARG A 24 -0.31 -20.44 -9.90
CA ARG A 24 -0.31 -21.27 -11.11
C ARG A 24 0.31 -20.54 -12.30
N GLN A 25 -0.07 -19.28 -12.51
CA GLN A 25 0.47 -18.44 -13.59
C GLN A 25 1.98 -18.25 -13.44
N ARG A 26 2.47 -17.93 -12.24
CA ARG A 26 3.91 -17.81 -11.99
C ARG A 26 4.64 -19.11 -12.27
N ARG A 27 4.11 -20.24 -11.81
CA ARG A 27 4.70 -21.56 -12.09
C ARG A 27 4.83 -21.82 -13.60
N LEU A 28 3.75 -21.57 -14.36
CA LEU A 28 3.74 -21.77 -15.80
C LEU A 28 4.69 -20.81 -16.53
N ALA A 29 4.78 -19.55 -16.10
CA ALA A 29 5.71 -18.57 -16.65
C ALA A 29 7.19 -18.97 -16.47
N LEU A 30 7.49 -19.71 -15.40
CA LEU A 30 8.83 -20.27 -15.15
C LEU A 30 9.05 -21.64 -15.81
N GLY A 31 8.07 -22.19 -16.53
CA GLY A 31 8.16 -23.51 -17.15
C GLY A 31 8.24 -24.68 -16.16
N VAL A 32 7.89 -24.45 -14.89
CA VAL A 32 8.04 -25.46 -13.83
C VAL A 32 6.85 -26.41 -13.82
N SER A 33 7.12 -27.72 -13.76
CA SER A 33 6.07 -28.72 -13.64
C SER A 33 5.41 -28.68 -12.26
N ALA A 34 4.11 -29.03 -12.18
CA ALA A 34 3.42 -29.10 -10.88
C ALA A 34 4.07 -30.11 -9.93
N THR A 35 4.57 -31.23 -10.46
CA THR A 35 5.30 -32.24 -9.68
C THR A 35 6.60 -31.67 -9.11
N SER A 36 7.39 -30.97 -9.92
CA SER A 36 8.66 -30.37 -9.48
C SER A 36 8.43 -29.29 -8.42
N LEU A 37 7.43 -28.42 -8.60
CA LEU A 37 7.11 -27.40 -7.59
C LEU A 37 6.61 -28.03 -6.29
N ALA A 38 5.74 -29.05 -6.37
CA ALA A 38 5.24 -29.73 -5.19
C ALA A 38 6.39 -30.37 -4.40
N GLN A 39 7.33 -31.03 -5.07
CA GLN A 39 8.53 -31.60 -4.44
C GLN A 39 9.42 -30.52 -3.81
N ALA A 40 9.69 -29.43 -4.54
CA ALA A 40 10.51 -28.32 -4.04
C ALA A 40 9.90 -27.66 -2.78
N ALA A 41 8.57 -27.59 -2.70
CA ALA A 41 7.84 -27.06 -1.55
C ALA A 41 7.59 -28.11 -0.45
N GLY A 42 8.08 -29.35 -0.58
CA GLY A 42 7.83 -30.42 0.40
C GLY A 42 6.37 -30.87 0.49
N LEU A 43 5.59 -30.71 -0.60
CA LEU A 43 4.15 -30.99 -0.65
C LEU A 43 3.81 -32.15 -1.58
N SER A 44 2.63 -32.72 -1.37
CA SER A 44 2.02 -33.62 -2.35
C SER A 44 1.53 -32.85 -3.58
N ARG A 45 1.55 -33.49 -4.76
CA ARG A 45 0.95 -32.92 -5.99
C ARG A 45 -0.54 -32.57 -5.80
N VAL A 46 -1.26 -33.33 -4.97
CA VAL A 46 -2.68 -33.07 -4.66
C VAL A 46 -2.85 -31.79 -3.85
N THR A 47 -1.95 -31.53 -2.88
CA THR A 47 -1.95 -30.29 -2.09
C THR A 47 -1.67 -29.08 -2.98
N LEU A 48 -0.67 -29.17 -3.86
CA LEU A 48 -0.39 -28.10 -4.82
C LEU A 48 -1.57 -27.88 -5.76
N HIS A 49 -2.19 -28.94 -6.27
CA HIS A 49 -3.36 -28.81 -7.14
C HIS A 49 -4.52 -28.08 -6.44
N ARG A 50 -4.82 -28.44 -5.19
CA ARG A 50 -5.83 -27.76 -4.36
C ARG A 50 -5.48 -26.29 -4.13
N LEU A 51 -4.20 -25.99 -3.89
CA LEU A 51 -3.72 -24.62 -3.72
C LEU A 51 -3.94 -23.79 -4.99
N GLU A 52 -3.55 -24.31 -6.16
CA GLU A 52 -3.72 -23.63 -7.45
C GLU A 52 -5.20 -23.41 -7.80
N GLN A 53 -6.10 -24.28 -7.32
CA GLN A 53 -7.55 -24.13 -7.47
C GLN A 53 -8.17 -23.18 -6.43
N GLY A 54 -7.37 -22.59 -5.53
CA GLY A 54 -7.89 -21.71 -4.48
C GLY A 54 -8.69 -22.46 -3.41
N HIS A 55 -8.32 -23.69 -3.07
CA HIS A 55 -9.04 -24.44 -2.05
C HIS A 55 -8.71 -23.90 -0.64
N PRO A 56 -9.72 -23.48 0.15
CA PRO A 56 -9.52 -22.78 1.42
C PRO A 56 -9.02 -23.67 2.56
N SER A 57 -9.00 -25.00 2.37
CA SER A 57 -8.47 -25.94 3.37
C SER A 57 -6.95 -26.11 3.33
N VAL A 58 -6.26 -25.50 2.36
CA VAL A 58 -4.80 -25.56 2.30
C VAL A 58 -4.24 -24.68 3.43
N THR A 59 -3.27 -25.20 4.17
CA THR A 59 -2.70 -24.49 5.31
C THR A 59 -1.87 -23.29 4.83
N LEU A 60 -1.87 -22.20 5.59
CA LEU A 60 -1.06 -21.02 5.28
C LEU A 60 0.43 -21.38 5.13
N GLY A 61 0.95 -22.28 5.97
CA GLY A 61 2.33 -22.76 5.86
C GLY A 61 2.62 -23.43 4.51
N ALA A 62 1.75 -24.31 4.03
CA ALA A 62 1.91 -24.92 2.70
C ALA A 62 1.84 -23.88 1.57
N CYS A 63 1.01 -22.83 1.70
CA CYS A 63 1.01 -21.72 0.76
C CYS A 63 2.38 -21.01 0.74
N LEU A 64 2.94 -20.71 1.91
CA LEU A 64 4.22 -19.99 2.05
C LEU A 64 5.41 -20.78 1.48
N GLU A 65 5.45 -22.10 1.68
CA GLU A 65 6.49 -22.95 1.07
C GLU A 65 6.45 -22.88 -0.47
N VAL A 66 5.25 -22.90 -1.06
CA VAL A 66 5.08 -22.77 -2.51
C VAL A 66 5.49 -21.39 -3.01
N LEU A 67 5.14 -20.32 -2.29
CA LEU A 67 5.57 -18.97 -2.64
C LEU A 67 7.09 -18.85 -2.59
N THR A 68 7.72 -19.38 -1.54
CA THR A 68 9.18 -19.41 -1.38
C THR A 68 9.85 -20.16 -2.54
N ALA A 69 9.35 -21.35 -2.90
CA ALA A 69 9.86 -22.14 -4.02
C ALA A 69 9.70 -21.44 -5.40
N LEU A 70 8.76 -20.50 -5.52
CA LEU A 70 8.57 -19.68 -6.73
C LEU A 70 9.27 -18.31 -6.67
N ASN A 71 10.04 -18.05 -5.60
CA ASN A 71 10.65 -16.76 -5.31
C ASN A 71 9.61 -15.61 -5.31
N LEU A 72 8.47 -15.86 -4.66
CA LEU A 72 7.40 -14.92 -4.43
C LEU A 72 7.32 -14.54 -2.95
N GLN A 73 6.87 -13.32 -2.67
CA GLN A 73 6.60 -12.84 -1.32
C GLN A 73 5.10 -12.58 -1.12
N VAL A 74 4.64 -12.66 0.12
CA VAL A 74 3.29 -12.25 0.54
C VAL A 74 3.39 -10.92 1.29
N SER A 75 2.47 -10.01 1.00
CA SER A 75 2.31 -8.75 1.72
C SER A 75 0.86 -8.54 2.11
N VAL A 76 0.63 -7.99 3.31
CA VAL A 76 -0.69 -7.54 3.75
C VAL A 76 -0.69 -6.02 3.68
N ALA A 77 -1.62 -5.47 2.91
CA ALA A 77 -1.82 -4.03 2.79
C ALA A 77 -3.26 -3.67 3.22
N PRO A 78 -3.50 -2.42 3.66
CA PRO A 78 -4.85 -1.93 3.83
C PRO A 78 -5.67 -2.14 2.56
N LEU A 79 -6.92 -2.58 2.72
CA LEU A 79 -7.86 -2.58 1.61
C LEU A 79 -8.25 -1.13 1.33
N THR A 80 -7.46 -0.41 0.54
CA THR A 80 -7.89 0.85 -0.07
C THR A 80 -8.96 0.47 -1.09
N GLY A 81 -10.22 0.43 -0.67
CA GLY A 81 -11.34 -0.01 -1.52
C GLY A 81 -11.60 0.99 -2.65
N PRO A 82 -12.38 0.59 -3.69
CA PRO A 82 -13.02 1.53 -4.61
C PRO A 82 -14.20 2.28 -3.94
N GLU A 83 -13.96 2.82 -2.74
CA GLU A 83 -14.72 3.91 -2.09
C GLU A 83 -13.77 4.83 -1.28
N ALA A 84 -12.46 4.74 -1.51
CA ALA A 84 -11.66 5.94 -1.52
C ALA A 84 -11.63 6.38 -2.98
N ALA A 85 -11.93 7.66 -3.23
CA ALA A 85 -11.72 8.33 -4.51
C ALA A 85 -10.44 7.82 -5.16
N PRO A 86 -10.37 7.72 -6.51
CA PRO A 86 -9.15 7.27 -7.18
C PRO A 86 -7.99 7.95 -6.50
N GLU A 87 -7.00 7.17 -6.06
CA GLU A 87 -5.65 7.67 -5.92
C GLU A 87 -5.41 8.40 -7.23
N ARG A 88 -5.61 9.72 -7.16
CA ARG A 88 -5.33 10.60 -8.27
C ARG A 88 -3.87 10.23 -8.57
N PRO A 89 -3.53 9.85 -9.82
CA PRO A 89 -2.12 9.69 -10.16
C PRO A 89 -1.40 10.91 -9.61
N PRO A 90 -0.19 10.80 -9.01
CA PRO A 90 0.50 11.92 -8.41
C PRO A 90 0.37 13.07 -9.38
N ARG A 91 -0.52 14.01 -9.04
CA ARG A 91 -0.80 15.13 -9.91
C ARG A 91 0.47 15.92 -9.76
N GLN A 92 1.34 15.76 -10.75
CA GLN A 92 2.41 16.69 -11.03
C GLN A 92 1.72 18.02 -11.33
N THR A 93 1.31 18.70 -10.27
CA THR A 93 0.70 20.02 -10.33
C THR A 93 1.51 20.88 -9.40
N GLY A 94 2.68 21.27 -9.93
CA GLY A 94 3.43 22.47 -9.56
C GLY A 94 4.08 22.54 -8.18
N ALA A 95 3.62 21.80 -7.17
CA ALA A 95 4.22 21.87 -5.84
C ALA A 95 5.49 21.01 -5.79
N PRO A 96 6.62 21.54 -5.30
CA PRO A 96 7.82 20.75 -5.12
C PRO A 96 7.55 19.59 -4.14
N ASP A 97 8.02 18.40 -4.49
CA ASP A 97 7.82 17.17 -3.68
C ASP A 97 8.35 17.34 -2.24
N MET A 98 9.32 18.23 -2.06
CA MET A 98 9.91 18.61 -0.78
C MET A 98 9.96 20.14 -0.65
N ILE A 99 9.37 20.66 0.41
CA ILE A 99 9.28 22.07 0.76
C ILE A 99 10.31 22.34 1.88
N PRO A 100 11.43 23.03 1.61
CA PRO A 100 12.42 23.35 2.63
C PRO A 100 11.86 24.35 3.63
N LEU A 101 11.88 24.03 4.93
CA LEU A 101 11.31 24.89 5.98
C LEU A 101 12.04 26.23 6.14
N ALA A 102 13.25 26.36 5.59
CA ALA A 102 14.02 27.60 5.61
C ALA A 102 13.35 28.75 4.83
N ASP A 103 12.63 28.43 3.75
CA ASP A 103 11.99 29.40 2.87
C ASP A 103 10.57 29.81 3.34
N TYR A 104 10.03 29.11 4.35
CA TYR A 104 8.66 29.26 4.83
C TYR A 104 8.64 29.40 6.37
N PRO A 105 8.96 30.60 6.90
CA PRO A 105 9.15 30.82 8.35
C PRO A 105 7.89 30.52 9.17
N GLN A 106 6.70 30.80 8.63
CA GLN A 106 5.44 30.53 9.31
C GLN A 106 5.11 29.04 9.30
N LEU A 107 5.39 28.32 8.20
CA LEU A 107 5.26 26.87 8.16
C LEU A 107 6.16 26.21 9.21
N ARG A 108 7.39 26.71 9.38
CA ARG A 108 8.34 26.23 10.38
C ARG A 108 7.84 26.47 11.81
N GLU A 109 7.26 27.63 12.10
CA GLU A 109 6.65 27.93 13.42
C GLU A 109 5.47 27.00 13.72
N LEU A 110 4.61 26.74 12.73
CA LEU A 110 3.44 25.85 12.88
C LEU A 110 3.85 24.36 12.95
N ALA A 111 4.99 24.00 12.36
CA ALA A 111 5.56 22.67 12.38
C ALA A 111 6.37 22.37 13.65
N TRP A 112 6.14 23.06 14.77
CA TRP A 112 6.91 22.88 16.01
C TRP A 112 6.92 21.44 16.57
N HIS A 113 5.89 20.64 16.27
CA HIS A 113 5.84 19.20 16.63
C HIS A 113 6.77 18.34 15.76
N VAL A 114 7.16 18.84 14.59
CA VAL A 114 8.02 18.15 13.64
C VAL A 114 9.47 18.57 13.94
N GLN A 115 10.03 18.03 15.00
CA GLN A 115 11.40 18.35 15.39
C GLN A 115 12.41 17.61 14.51
N GLY A 116 13.33 18.35 13.89
CA GLY A 116 14.51 17.80 13.20
C GLY A 116 14.36 17.51 11.71
N LEU A 117 13.27 17.93 11.06
CA LEU A 117 13.12 17.86 9.61
C LEU A 117 13.35 19.24 8.99
N ASP A 118 14.35 19.37 8.10
CA ASP A 118 14.63 20.63 7.39
C ASP A 118 13.72 20.85 6.17
N CYS A 119 12.91 19.84 5.82
CA CYS A 119 12.00 19.85 4.70
C CYS A 119 10.75 18.99 4.98
N LEU A 120 9.61 19.38 4.40
CA LEU A 120 8.32 18.70 4.50
C LEU A 120 7.79 18.35 3.13
N THR A 121 7.06 17.25 3.00
CA THR A 121 6.31 16.97 1.77
C THR A 121 5.16 17.96 1.60
N ALA A 122 4.70 18.15 0.35
CA ALA A 122 3.55 19.01 0.05
C ALA A 122 2.28 18.64 0.85
N ASN A 123 2.06 17.34 1.07
CA ASN A 123 0.91 16.86 1.85
C ASN A 123 1.05 17.15 3.35
N GLU A 124 2.25 17.00 3.91
CA GLU A 124 2.53 17.34 5.31
C GLU A 124 2.37 18.84 5.55
N ALA A 125 2.92 19.68 4.67
CA ALA A 125 2.76 21.13 4.73
C ALA A 125 1.28 21.54 4.65
N ALA A 126 0.52 20.99 3.70
CA ALA A 126 -0.92 21.24 3.59
C ALA A 126 -1.69 20.78 4.84
N GLY A 127 -1.32 19.64 5.40
CA GLY A 127 -1.92 19.09 6.62
C GLY A 127 -1.61 19.91 7.87
N ILE A 128 -0.46 20.58 7.93
CA ILE A 128 -0.08 21.50 9.02
C ILE A 128 -0.84 22.81 8.88
N TYR A 129 -0.92 23.40 7.68
CA TYR A 129 -1.72 24.60 7.43
C TYR A 129 -3.20 24.38 7.75
N ARG A 130 -3.78 23.27 7.30
CA ARG A 130 -5.20 22.94 7.57
C ARG A 130 -5.49 22.75 9.05
N ARG A 131 -4.61 22.06 9.78
CA ARG A 131 -4.78 21.86 11.24
C ARG A 131 -4.60 23.14 12.04
N ASN A 132 -3.79 24.07 11.55
CA ASN A 132 -3.47 25.32 12.22
C ASN A 132 -4.15 26.54 11.58
N GLU A 133 -5.23 26.35 10.81
CA GLU A 133 -5.90 27.43 10.05
C GLU A 133 -6.24 28.65 10.91
N ARG A 134 -6.58 28.41 12.19
CA ARG A 134 -6.97 29.43 13.18
C ARG A 134 -5.78 30.21 13.76
N HIS A 135 -4.58 29.71 13.54
CA HIS A 135 -3.30 30.29 13.99
C HIS A 135 -2.47 30.84 12.82
N ILE A 136 -2.99 30.81 11.59
CA ILE A 136 -2.36 31.45 10.44
C ILE A 136 -2.61 32.95 10.56
N ASP A 137 -1.57 33.69 10.92
CA ASP A 137 -1.57 35.15 10.89
C ASP A 137 -1.33 35.65 9.45
N PRO A 138 -2.32 36.31 8.80
CA PRO A 138 -2.18 36.78 7.44
C PRO A 138 -1.18 37.93 7.28
N GLY A 139 -0.76 38.59 8.37
CA GLY A 139 0.23 39.65 8.35
C GLY A 139 1.69 39.16 8.28
N ARG A 140 1.94 37.88 8.60
CA ARG A 140 3.28 37.27 8.59
C ARG A 140 3.53 36.36 7.38
N LEU A 141 2.51 36.14 6.55
CA LEU A 141 2.59 35.36 5.31
C LEU A 141 3.43 36.08 4.26
N THR A 142 4.60 35.53 3.95
CA THR A 142 5.40 35.97 2.81
C THR A 142 4.67 35.70 1.48
N GLU A 143 5.03 36.42 0.41
CA GLU A 143 4.44 36.22 -0.92
C GLU A 143 4.59 34.77 -1.41
N ARG A 144 5.74 34.16 -1.12
CA ARG A 144 6.02 32.73 -1.38
C ARG A 144 5.14 31.79 -0.57
N GLU A 145 4.87 32.09 0.71
CA GLU A 145 3.94 31.30 1.53
C GLU A 145 2.51 31.40 1.02
N ARG A 146 2.07 32.58 0.58
CA ARG A 146 0.74 32.77 0.00
C ARG A 146 0.58 31.98 -1.29
N ASP A 147 1.59 31.98 -2.14
CA ASP A 147 1.61 31.18 -3.36
C ASP A 147 1.63 29.68 -3.05
N LEU A 148 2.42 29.24 -2.07
CA LEU A 148 2.45 27.84 -1.63
C LEU A 148 1.08 27.42 -1.07
N ILE A 149 0.45 28.21 -0.20
CA ILE A 149 -0.88 27.92 0.33
C ILE A 149 -1.89 27.87 -0.82
N ARG A 150 -1.84 28.80 -1.79
CA ARG A 150 -2.71 28.77 -2.97
C ARG A 150 -2.49 27.51 -3.81
N MET A 151 -1.26 27.06 -3.97
CA MET A 151 -0.94 25.80 -4.67
C MET A 151 -1.41 24.56 -3.90
N LEU A 152 -1.35 24.58 -2.56
CA LEU A 152 -1.74 23.46 -1.70
C LEU A 152 -3.25 23.38 -1.42
N THR A 153 -3.97 24.50 -1.49
CA THR A 153 -5.42 24.60 -1.25
C THR A 153 -6.27 24.76 -2.51
N GLY A 154 -5.66 25.14 -3.64
CA GLY A 154 -6.33 25.39 -4.92
C GLY A 154 -6.46 24.18 -5.84
N ALA A 155 -6.91 23.01 -5.35
CA ALA A 155 -7.21 21.82 -6.17
C ALA A 155 -8.33 20.93 -5.61
#